data_AF-A0A4Z2EH61-F1
#
_entry.id   AF-A0A4Z2EH61-F1
#
_cell.length_a   1.000
_cell.length_b   1.000
_cell.length_c   1.000
_cell.angle_alpha   90.00
_cell.angle_beta   90.00
_cell.angle_gamma   90.00
#
_symmetry.space_group_name_H-M   'P 1'
#
loop_
_entity.id
_entity.type
_entity.pdbx_description
1 polymer ?
#
loop_
_entity_poly.entity_id
_entity_poly.type
_entity_poly.pdbx_seq_one_letter_code
_entity_poly.pdbx_strand_id
1 'polypeptide(L)'
;MDCLQAPARPPKPLPRNIPPDIKSGKPHNVESDNVDAKIAKLMGEGYSFEDVKRALMIAQYKVDVARNILREFALVAPRLNL
;
A
#
# COMPACT_ATOMS: atom_id res chain seq x y z
N MET A 1 44.35 -36.91 -2.98
CA MET A 1 43.29 -36.30 -2.15
C MET A 1 43.54 -34.82 -2.13
N ASP A 2 43.30 -34.28 -3.31
CA ASP A 2 43.55 -32.95 -3.81
C ASP A 2 42.36 -32.11 -3.35
N CYS A 3 42.60 -31.32 -2.30
CA CYS A 3 41.60 -30.44 -1.73
C CYS A 3 41.20 -29.40 -2.78
N LEU A 4 40.00 -29.54 -3.34
CA LEU A 4 39.35 -28.58 -4.23
C LEU A 4 39.37 -27.20 -3.59
N GLN A 5 40.34 -26.38 -3.99
CA GLN A 5 40.48 -25.00 -3.57
C GLN A 5 39.35 -24.20 -4.22
N ALA A 6 38.31 -23.91 -3.46
CA ALA A 6 37.20 -23.07 -3.90
C ALA A 6 37.75 -21.67 -4.30
N PRO A 7 37.35 -21.12 -5.45
CA PRO A 7 37.82 -19.81 -5.89
C PRO A 7 37.52 -18.72 -4.86
N ALA A 8 38.45 -17.77 -4.71
CA ALA A 8 38.29 -16.65 -3.79
C ALA A 8 37.00 -15.87 -4.12
N ARG A 9 36.15 -15.65 -3.11
CA ARG A 9 34.92 -14.87 -3.27
C ARG A 9 35.27 -13.41 -3.55
N PRO A 10 34.52 -12.72 -4.43
CA PRO A 10 34.69 -11.29 -4.64
C PRO A 10 34.58 -10.52 -3.32
N PRO A 11 35.36 -9.42 -3.15
CA PRO A 11 35.28 -8.60 -1.97
C PRO A 11 33.89 -7.96 -1.84
N LYS A 12 33.46 -7.73 -0.59
CA LYS A 12 32.17 -7.11 -0.29
C LYS A 12 32.10 -5.73 -0.96
N PRO A 13 31.01 -5.41 -1.70
CA PRO A 13 30.86 -4.09 -2.30
C PRO A 13 30.88 -3.00 -1.22
N LEU A 14 31.41 -1.83 -1.59
CA LEU A 14 31.49 -0.70 -0.68
C LEU A 14 30.08 -0.23 -0.24
N PRO A 15 29.98 0.39 0.96
CA PRO A 15 28.76 1.08 1.37
C PRO A 15 28.37 2.10 0.30
N ARG A 16 27.13 2.01 -0.19
CA ARG A 16 26.58 2.99 -1.12
C ARG A 16 26.40 4.29 -0.34
N ASN A 17 27.18 5.33 -0.64
CA ASN A 17 26.90 6.70 -0.20
C ASN A 17 25.69 7.20 -0.98
N ILE A 18 24.49 6.87 -0.49
CA ILE A 18 23.25 7.48 -0.97
C ILE A 18 23.15 8.82 -0.24
N PRO A 19 22.96 9.95 -0.93
CA PRO A 19 22.50 11.18 -0.30
C PRO A 19 21.22 10.88 0.51
N PRO A 20 20.83 11.71 1.49
CA PRO A 20 19.50 11.59 2.08
C PRO A 20 18.48 11.90 0.98
N ASP A 21 18.06 10.86 0.26
CA ASP A 21 16.97 10.90 -0.69
C ASP A 21 15.78 11.47 0.07
N ILE A 22 15.41 12.69 -0.33
CA ILE A 22 14.13 13.28 0.02
C ILE A 22 13.09 12.23 -0.35
N LYS A 23 12.36 11.85 0.68
CA LYS A 23 11.54 10.65 0.74
C LYS A 23 10.60 10.58 -0.45
N SER A 24 10.55 9.39 -1.04
CA SER A 24 9.37 8.73 -1.57
C SER A 24 8.76 9.30 -2.86
N GLY A 25 8.49 8.38 -3.79
CA GLY A 25 7.52 8.58 -4.85
C GLY A 25 8.16 8.84 -6.20
N LYS A 26 7.94 7.90 -7.13
CA LYS A 26 7.94 8.21 -8.56
C LYS A 26 7.10 9.49 -8.79
N PRO A 27 7.32 10.26 -9.87
CA PRO A 27 6.30 11.18 -10.37
C PRO A 27 5.13 10.36 -10.94
N HIS A 28 4.46 9.58 -10.09
CA HIS A 28 3.35 8.74 -10.47
C HIS A 28 2.10 9.57 -10.39
N ASN A 29 1.89 10.43 -11.40
CA ASN A 29 0.59 11.04 -11.68
C ASN A 29 -0.09 11.59 -10.42
N VAL A 30 0.08 12.89 -10.16
CA VAL A 30 -0.49 13.59 -8.99
C VAL A 30 -1.97 13.28 -8.68
N GLU A 31 -2.73 12.76 -9.65
CA GLU A 31 -4.08 12.22 -9.47
C GLU A 31 -4.10 10.82 -8.81
N SER A 32 -3.25 9.89 -9.25
CA SER A 32 -3.06 8.56 -8.64
C SER A 32 -2.53 8.64 -7.21
N ASP A 33 -1.53 9.49 -6.94
CA ASP A 33 -1.03 9.73 -5.57
C ASP A 33 -2.15 10.21 -4.64
N ASN A 34 -3.12 10.95 -5.17
CA ASN A 34 -4.28 11.41 -4.41
C ASN A 34 -5.28 10.27 -4.11
N VAL A 35 -5.44 9.31 -5.03
CA VAL A 35 -6.30 8.15 -4.85
C VAL A 35 -5.70 7.18 -3.82
N ASP A 36 -4.41 6.89 -3.90
CA ASP A 36 -3.73 6.00 -2.95
C ASP A 36 -3.76 6.56 -1.52
N ALA A 37 -3.60 7.88 -1.36
CA ALA A 37 -3.75 8.54 -0.06
C ALA A 37 -5.17 8.38 0.52
N LYS A 38 -6.21 8.47 -0.32
CA LYS A 38 -7.60 8.26 0.10
C LYS A 38 -7.86 6.81 0.50
N ILE A 39 -7.30 5.86 -0.24
CA ILE A 39 -7.38 4.43 0.08
C ILE A 39 -6.72 4.16 1.43
N ALA A 40 -5.48 4.63 1.63
CA ALA A 40 -4.74 4.45 2.88
C ALA A 40 -5.49 5.05 4.08
N LYS A 41 -6.11 6.22 3.91
CA LYS A 41 -6.92 6.88 4.95
C LYS A 41 -8.09 6.01 5.40
N LEU A 42 -8.86 5.47 4.46
CA LEU A 42 -10.02 4.61 4.77
C LEU A 42 -9.58 3.23 5.27
N MET A 43 -8.49 2.66 4.75
CA MET A 43 -7.92 1.42 5.29
C MET A 43 -7.44 1.58 6.74
N GLY A 44 -6.91 2.76 7.10
CA GLY A 44 -6.54 3.10 8.48
C GLY A 44 -7.74 3.17 9.43
N GLU A 45 -8.97 3.26 8.93
CA GLU A 45 -10.20 3.19 9.71
C GLU A 45 -10.67 1.73 9.95
N GLY A 46 -9.98 0.74 9.36
CA GLY A 46 -10.26 -0.69 9.55
C GLY A 46 -11.05 -1.36 8.41
N TYR A 47 -11.27 -0.66 7.30
CA TYR A 47 -11.96 -1.22 6.13
C TYR A 47 -11.02 -2.02 5.22
N SER A 48 -11.56 -3.06 4.57
CA SER A 48 -10.83 -3.85 3.57
C SER A 48 -10.53 -3.02 2.33
N PHE A 49 -9.38 -3.26 1.70
CA PHE A 49 -8.98 -2.62 0.45
C PHE A 49 -10.05 -2.76 -0.64
N GLU A 50 -10.69 -3.93 -0.73
CA GLU A 50 -11.69 -4.20 -1.75
C GLU A 50 -12.95 -3.33 -1.57
N ASP A 51 -13.45 -3.22 -0.33
CA ASP A 51 -14.60 -2.38 -0.01
C ASP A 51 -14.27 -0.91 -0.17
N VAL A 52 -13.07 -0.48 0.25
CA VAL A 52 -12.60 0.90 0.10
C VAL A 52 -12.52 1.30 -1.37
N LYS A 53 -11.98 0.42 -2.24
CA LYS A 53 -11.88 0.66 -3.67
C LYS A 53 -13.26 0.79 -4.33
N ARG A 54 -14.20 -0.09 -3.97
CA ARG A 54 -15.59 -0.05 -4.47
C ARG A 54 -16.33 1.19 -3.97
N ALA A 55 -16.22 1.51 -2.69
CA ALA A 55 -16.86 2.68 -2.09
C ALA A 55 -16.34 3.98 -2.70
N LEU A 56 -15.02 4.10 -2.93
CA LEU A 56 -14.43 5.26 -3.61
C LEU A 56 -14.92 5.39 -5.05
N MET A 57 -15.08 4.29 -5.78
CA MET A 57 -15.61 4.29 -7.15
C MET A 57 -17.05 4.82 -7.18
N ILE A 58 -17.91 4.38 -6.25
CA ILE A 58 -19.30 4.85 -6.13
C ILE A 58 -19.35 6.32 -5.66
N ALA A 59 -18.49 6.69 -4.72
CA ALA A 59 -18.40 8.03 -4.15
C ALA A 59 -17.71 9.06 -5.06
N GLN A 60 -17.36 8.70 -6.30
CA GLN A 60 -16.58 9.54 -7.21
C GLN A 60 -15.31 10.09 -6.54
N TYR A 61 -14.60 9.23 -5.80
CA TYR A 61 -13.37 9.53 -5.08
C TYR A 61 -13.49 10.59 -3.98
N LYS A 62 -14.70 10.81 -3.44
CA LYS A 62 -14.94 11.63 -2.23
C LYS A 62 -14.83 10.79 -0.97
N VAL A 63 -13.91 11.14 -0.07
CA VAL A 63 -13.63 10.38 1.15
C VAL A 63 -14.80 10.36 2.11
N ASP A 64 -15.47 11.50 2.33
CA ASP A 64 -16.58 11.59 3.29
C ASP A 64 -17.77 10.72 2.88
N VAL A 65 -18.06 10.67 1.57
CA VAL A 65 -19.13 9.83 1.02
C VAL A 65 -18.73 8.35 1.07
N ALA A 66 -17.50 8.01 0.66
CA ALA A 66 -17.01 6.64 0.74
C ALA A 66 -17.03 6.12 2.18
N ARG A 67 -16.67 6.97 3.16
CA ARG A 67 -16.77 6.64 4.59
C ARG A 67 -18.21 6.37 5.02
N ASN A 68 -19.18 7.19 4.59
CA ASN A 68 -20.58 6.96 4.92
C ASN A 68 -21.08 5.64 4.34
N ILE A 69 -20.77 5.33 3.08
CA ILE A 69 -21.10 4.04 2.44
C ILE A 69 -20.47 2.90 3.24
N LEU A 70 -19.16 2.95 3.51
CA LEU A 70 -18.46 1.90 4.26
C LEU A 70 -19.07 1.69 5.65
N ARG A 71 -19.44 2.76 6.37
CA ARG A 71 -20.09 2.64 7.68
C ARG A 71 -21.47 1.99 7.59
N GLU A 72 -22.28 2.39 6.62
CA GLU A 72 -23.64 1.85 6.45
C GLU A 72 -23.61 0.36 6.07
N PHE A 73 -22.71 -0.03 5.16
CA PHE A 73 -22.62 -1.40 4.66
C PHE A 73 -21.76 -2.33 5.54
N ALA A 74 -20.79 -1.82 6.30
CA ALA A 74 -20.04 -2.63 7.28
C ALA A 74 -20.92 -3.07 8.47
N LEU A 75 -21.91 -2.25 8.84
CA LEU A 75 -22.94 -2.63 9.83
C LEU A 75 -23.94 -3.64 9.27
N VAL A 76 -24.05 -3.73 7.94
CA VAL A 76 -24.82 -4.74 7.20
C VAL A 76 -23.96 -5.98 6.91
N ALA A 77 -22.75 -6.09 7.49
CA ALA A 77 -22.02 -7.35 7.53
C ALA A 77 -23.04 -8.44 7.87
N PRO A 78 -23.24 -9.42 6.96
CA PRO A 78 -24.31 -10.38 7.11
C PRO A 78 -24.15 -10.98 8.49
N ARG A 79 -25.25 -11.14 9.19
CA ARG A 79 -25.33 -11.96 10.39
C ARG A 79 -24.85 -13.36 9.99
N LEU A 80 -23.54 -13.57 9.93
CA LEU A 80 -22.88 -14.87 9.98
C LEU A 80 -23.01 -15.33 11.43
N ASN A 81 -24.26 -15.50 11.83
CA ASN A 81 -24.65 -16.40 12.88
C ASN A 81 -24.81 -17.76 12.20
N LEU A 82 -23.71 -18.43 11.86
CA LEU A 82 -23.64 -19.89 11.81
C LEU A 82 -22.19 -20.36 11.86
#